data_AF-A0A4R4F7M7-F1
#
_entry.id   AF-A0A4R4F7M7-F1
#
_cell.length_a   1.000
_cell.length_b   1.000
_cell.length_c   1.000
_cell.angle_alpha   90.00
_cell.angle_beta   90.00
_cell.angle_gamma   90.00
#
_symmetry.space_group_name_H-M   'P 1'
#
loop_
_entity.id
_entity.type
_entity.pdbx_description
1 polymer ?
#
loop_
_entity_poly.entity_id
_entity_poly.type
_entity_poly.pdbx_seq_one_letter_code
_entity_poly.pdbx_strand_id
1 'polypeptide(L)'
;MDNQFIKLSGVAALVLAVLFPVYWILGLASWSFDEAAIIDDFLTLDGWDFLFVVIGALEIGVYLALRKFLSNQFDSAIYSILLIIMSVLVGLFHLTVVVDVLLALGPFESIQDEMMGTAITLGLVVLYLYAIVALFLAIALLARFTMLPVLMKLFAVGLLVSAVFQLTVVLAPVNVVIFPALLIILAIEFLRGEQVVEVV
;
A
#
# COMPACT_ATOMS: atom_id res chain seq x y z
N MET A 1 8.22 -24.65 1.76
CA MET A 1 6.95 -23.95 2.09
C MET A 1 7.06 -22.48 1.66
N ASP A 2 6.34 -21.96 0.68
CA ASP A 2 5.90 -22.57 -0.56
C ASP A 2 6.34 -21.56 -1.62
N ASN A 3 7.24 -21.94 -2.54
CA ASN A 3 7.70 -21.08 -3.64
C ASN A 3 6.50 -20.48 -4.40
N GLN A 4 5.39 -21.24 -4.39
CA GLN A 4 4.09 -20.82 -4.89
C GLN A 4 3.54 -19.54 -4.25
N PHE A 5 3.63 -19.35 -2.92
CA PHE A 5 3.12 -18.14 -2.26
C PHE A 5 3.88 -16.89 -2.71
N ILE A 6 5.22 -16.95 -2.74
CA ILE A 6 6.05 -15.82 -3.19
C ILE A 6 5.76 -15.50 -4.67
N LYS A 7 5.65 -16.52 -5.53
CA LYS A 7 5.28 -16.34 -6.94
C LYS A 7 3.90 -15.73 -7.13
N LEU A 8 2.90 -16.20 -6.36
CA LEU A 8 1.56 -15.63 -6.36
C LEU A 8 1.57 -14.17 -5.91
N SER A 9 2.38 -13.81 -4.91
CA SER A 9 2.56 -12.42 -4.50
C SER A 9 3.28 -11.59 -5.57
N GLY A 10 4.14 -12.19 -6.40
CA GLY A 10 4.69 -11.52 -7.59
C GLY A 10 3.60 -11.18 -8.61
N VAL A 11 2.68 -12.10 -8.88
CA VAL A 11 1.50 -11.84 -9.73
C VAL A 11 0.59 -10.80 -9.07
N ALA A 12 0.35 -10.89 -7.76
CA ALA A 12 -0.43 -9.90 -7.02
C ALA A 12 0.18 -8.49 -7.13
N ALA A 13 1.51 -8.37 -7.05
CA ALA A 13 2.21 -7.10 -7.23
C ALA A 13 2.03 -6.54 -8.65
N LEU A 14 2.04 -7.39 -9.70
CA LEU A 14 1.74 -6.94 -11.07
C LEU A 14 0.30 -6.47 -11.23
N VAL A 15 -0.66 -7.23 -10.69
CA VAL A 15 -2.08 -6.85 -10.72
C VAL A 15 -2.27 -5.52 -9.99
N LEU A 16 -1.70 -5.39 -8.79
CA LEU A 16 -1.76 -4.18 -8.00
C LEU A 16 -1.10 -2.99 -8.70
N ALA A 17 0.02 -3.19 -9.42
CA ALA A 17 0.68 -2.14 -10.19
C ALA A 17 -0.21 -1.57 -11.32
N VAL A 18 -1.21 -2.34 -11.78
CA VAL A 18 -2.20 -1.87 -12.76
C VAL A 18 -3.41 -1.28 -12.06
N LEU A 19 -3.96 -1.96 -11.05
CA LEU A 19 -5.19 -1.52 -10.37
C LEU A 19 -5.01 -0.23 -9.58
N PHE A 20 -3.87 -0.08 -8.88
CA PHE A 20 -3.59 1.10 -8.06
C PHE A 20 -3.66 2.42 -8.83
N PRO A 21 -2.93 2.60 -9.96
CA PRO A 21 -3.01 3.84 -10.71
C PRO A 21 -4.37 4.02 -11.39
N VAL A 22 -5.04 2.94 -11.81
CA VAL A 22 -6.40 3.04 -12.36
C VAL A 22 -7.36 3.62 -11.33
N TYR A 23 -7.33 3.10 -10.10
CA TYR A 23 -8.14 3.60 -8.98
C TYR A 23 -7.86 5.07 -8.69
N TRP A 24 -6.59 5.40 -8.45
CA TRP A 24 -6.25 6.76 -8.01
C TRP A 24 -6.31 7.79 -9.13
N ILE A 25 -5.93 7.47 -10.38
CA ILE A 25 -6.02 8.45 -11.48
C ILE A 25 -7.48 8.77 -11.79
N LEU A 26 -8.34 7.76 -11.84
CA LEU A 26 -9.75 7.98 -12.13
C LEU A 26 -10.46 8.68 -10.96
N GLY A 27 -10.15 8.30 -9.72
CA GLY A 27 -10.64 8.99 -8.53
C GLY A 27 -10.15 10.45 -8.43
N LEU A 28 -8.86 10.71 -8.70
CA LEU A 28 -8.31 12.07 -8.73
C LEU A 28 -8.87 12.90 -9.90
N ALA A 29 -9.21 12.27 -11.02
CA ALA A 29 -9.83 12.94 -12.16
C ALA A 29 -11.31 13.26 -11.91
N SER A 30 -11.99 12.47 -11.07
CA SER A 30 -13.36 12.72 -10.63
C SER A 30 -13.46 13.62 -9.39
N TRP A 31 -12.34 13.95 -8.73
CA TRP A 31 -12.32 14.91 -7.63
C TRP A 31 -12.77 16.30 -8.08
N SER A 32 -14.05 16.57 -7.87
CA SER A 32 -14.61 17.90 -7.81
C SER A 32 -14.42 18.47 -6.41
N PHE A 33 -14.12 19.77 -6.30
CA PHE A 33 -14.27 20.51 -5.03
C PHE A 33 -15.75 20.77 -4.66
N ASP A 34 -16.67 19.98 -5.23
CA ASP A 34 -18.10 20.06 -4.97
C ASP A 34 -18.43 19.14 -3.79
N GLU A 35 -18.89 19.75 -2.70
CA GLU A 35 -19.29 19.06 -1.47
C GLU A 35 -20.41 18.05 -1.72
N ALA A 36 -21.33 18.34 -2.65
CA ALA A 36 -22.43 17.44 -2.97
C ALA A 36 -21.95 16.13 -3.62
N ALA A 37 -20.90 16.18 -4.44
CA ALA A 37 -20.31 15.00 -5.07
C ALA A 37 -19.53 14.14 -4.07
N ILE A 38 -18.87 14.76 -3.09
CA ILE A 38 -18.19 14.04 -2.00
C ILE A 38 -19.24 13.31 -1.14
N ILE A 39 -20.35 13.98 -0.82
CA ILE A 39 -21.44 13.35 -0.07
C ILE A 39 -22.04 12.16 -0.83
N ASP A 40 -22.28 12.29 -2.14
CA ASP A 40 -22.83 11.21 -2.97
C ASP A 40 -21.92 9.97 -3.01
N ASP A 41 -20.60 10.16 -3.08
CA ASP A 41 -19.60 9.10 -3.04
C ASP A 41 -19.72 8.27 -1.74
N PHE A 42 -19.80 8.92 -0.58
CA PHE A 42 -19.96 8.23 0.72
C PHE A 42 -21.31 7.54 0.93
N LEU A 43 -22.34 7.93 0.18
CA LEU A 43 -23.71 7.42 0.34
C LEU A 43 -24.06 6.29 -0.64
N THR A 44 -23.21 6.05 -1.62
CA THR A 44 -23.41 5.00 -2.61
C THR A 44 -22.43 3.85 -2.37
N LEU A 45 -22.85 2.64 -2.75
CA LEU A 45 -21.97 1.47 -2.77
C LEU A 45 -21.85 1.01 -4.21
N ASP A 46 -20.64 1.07 -4.75
CA ASP A 46 -20.38 0.75 -6.14
C ASP A 46 -19.15 -0.15 -6.35
N GLY A 47 -18.70 -0.25 -7.60
CA GLY A 47 -17.55 -1.07 -7.96
C GLY A 47 -16.21 -0.54 -7.44
N TRP A 48 -16.12 0.77 -7.14
CA TRP A 48 -14.92 1.41 -6.61
C TRP A 48 -14.67 1.01 -5.16
N ASP A 49 -15.69 0.90 -4.32
CA ASP A 49 -15.57 0.40 -2.95
C ASP A 49 -14.99 -1.02 -2.92
N PHE A 50 -15.49 -1.88 -3.81
CA PHE A 50 -14.98 -3.23 -3.93
C PHE A 50 -13.52 -3.24 -4.42
N LEU A 51 -13.21 -2.42 -5.43
CA LEU A 51 -11.85 -2.30 -5.96
C LEU A 51 -10.88 -1.77 -4.89
N PHE A 52 -11.30 -0.83 -4.06
CA PHE A 52 -10.54 -0.31 -2.92
C PHE A 52 -10.14 -1.45 -1.99
N VAL A 53 -11.10 -2.27 -1.54
CA VAL A 53 -10.82 -3.44 -0.68
C VAL A 53 -9.88 -4.45 -1.35
N VAL A 54 -10.07 -4.71 -2.64
CA VAL A 54 -9.20 -5.62 -3.42
C VAL A 54 -7.76 -5.11 -3.45
N ILE A 55 -7.55 -3.81 -3.70
CA ILE A 55 -6.23 -3.17 -3.67
C ILE A 55 -5.56 -3.37 -2.32
N GLY A 56 -6.27 -3.10 -1.22
CA GLY A 56 -5.74 -3.29 0.13
C GLY A 56 -5.37 -4.74 0.44
N ALA A 57 -6.20 -5.70 0.04
CA ALA A 57 -5.93 -7.11 0.24
C ALA A 57 -4.69 -7.58 -0.54
N LEU A 58 -4.53 -7.14 -1.80
CA LEU A 58 -3.35 -7.44 -2.61
C LEU A 58 -2.09 -6.84 -2.01
N GLU A 59 -2.15 -5.58 -1.55
CA GLU A 59 -1.03 -4.88 -0.93
C GLU A 59 -0.54 -5.59 0.34
N ILE A 60 -1.46 -5.99 1.22
CA ILE A 60 -1.16 -6.82 2.39
C ILE A 60 -0.47 -8.12 1.97
N GLY A 61 -0.99 -8.81 0.95
CA GLY A 61 -0.40 -10.04 0.44
C GLY A 61 1.05 -9.86 -0.06
N VAL A 62 1.33 -8.73 -0.71
CA VAL A 62 2.69 -8.36 -1.15
C VAL A 62 3.60 -8.11 0.04
N TYR A 63 3.16 -7.39 1.07
CA TYR A 63 3.98 -7.13 2.27
C TYR A 63 4.26 -8.35 3.11
N LEU A 64 3.29 -9.26 3.25
CA LEU A 64 3.52 -10.53 3.94
C LEU A 64 4.54 -11.40 3.19
N ALA A 65 4.54 -11.37 1.85
CA ALA A 65 5.57 -12.03 1.06
C ALA A 65 6.94 -11.35 1.18
N LEU A 66 6.99 -10.01 1.09
CA LEU A 66 8.22 -9.25 1.29
C LEU A 66 8.83 -9.50 2.67
N ARG A 67 7.98 -9.59 3.69
CA ARG A 67 8.38 -9.90 5.07
C ARG A 67 9.11 -11.24 5.11
N LYS A 68 8.51 -12.27 4.51
CA LYS A 68 9.08 -13.61 4.47
C LYS A 68 10.39 -13.64 3.68
N PHE A 69 10.43 -12.92 2.56
CA PHE A 69 11.61 -12.79 1.73
C PHE A 69 12.78 -12.16 2.51
N LEU A 70 12.54 -11.04 3.19
CA LEU A 70 13.56 -10.35 3.99
C LEU A 70 13.95 -11.13 5.26
N SER A 71 13.00 -11.80 5.93
CA SER A 71 13.32 -12.62 7.11
C SER A 71 14.22 -13.81 6.79
N ASN A 72 14.18 -14.30 5.55
CA ASN A 72 15.05 -15.39 5.11
C ASN A 72 16.46 -14.89 4.75
N GLN A 73 16.61 -13.61 4.38
CA GLN A 73 17.90 -13.03 4.01
C GLN A 73 18.63 -12.36 5.18
N PHE A 74 17.89 -11.84 6.15
CA PHE A 74 18.45 -11.07 7.25
C PHE A 74 18.05 -11.67 8.60
N ASP A 75 19.04 -11.86 9.46
CA ASP A 75 18.84 -12.18 10.88
C ASP A 75 18.44 -10.92 11.67
N SER A 76 17.29 -10.34 11.33
CA SER A 76 16.75 -9.19 12.03
C SER A 76 15.23 -9.14 11.97
N ALA A 77 14.61 -9.04 13.15
CA ALA A 77 13.16 -8.93 13.27
C ALA A 77 12.61 -7.58 12.78
N ILE A 78 13.44 -6.54 12.62
CA ILE A 78 12.98 -5.18 12.33
C ILE A 78 12.18 -5.11 11.04
N TYR A 79 12.64 -5.74 9.96
CA TYR A 79 11.94 -5.76 8.67
C TYR A 79 10.57 -6.43 8.79
N SER A 80 10.52 -7.53 9.53
CA SER A 80 9.28 -8.27 9.76
C SER A 80 8.26 -7.46 10.56
N ILE A 81 8.71 -6.74 11.60
CA ILE A 81 7.85 -5.88 12.42
C ILE A 81 7.32 -4.73 11.59
N LEU A 82 8.20 -4.00 10.87
CA LEU A 82 7.80 -2.86 10.04
C LEU A 82 6.79 -3.26 8.97
N LEU A 83 6.99 -4.39 8.29
CA LEU A 83 6.06 -4.87 7.26
C LEU A 83 4.72 -5.35 7.82
N ILE A 84 4.69 -5.92 9.04
CA ILE A 84 3.43 -6.22 9.73
C ILE A 84 2.69 -4.91 10.04
N ILE A 85 3.39 -3.90 10.59
CA ILE A 85 2.79 -2.61 10.89
C ILE A 85 2.23 -1.97 9.61
N MET A 86 2.99 -1.97 8.51
CA MET A 86 2.49 -1.48 7.21
C MET A 86 1.26 -2.25 6.76
N SER A 87 1.25 -3.58 6.87
CA SER A 87 0.09 -4.41 6.51
C SER A 87 -1.15 -4.06 7.35
N VAL A 88 -0.97 -3.82 8.65
CA VAL A 88 -2.06 -3.39 9.55
C VAL A 88 -2.56 -2.01 9.16
N LEU A 89 -1.66 -1.04 8.89
CA LEU A 89 -2.05 0.30 8.49
C LEU A 89 -2.80 0.30 7.15
N VAL A 90 -2.35 -0.48 6.17
CA VAL A 90 -3.08 -0.70 4.91
C VAL A 90 -4.47 -1.29 5.19
N GLY A 91 -4.56 -2.28 6.07
CA GLY A 91 -5.84 -2.86 6.47
C GLY A 91 -6.77 -1.85 7.12
N LEU A 92 -6.26 -1.02 8.03
CA LEU A 92 -7.04 0.04 8.70
C LEU A 92 -7.51 1.11 7.71
N PHE A 93 -6.66 1.49 6.76
CA PHE A 93 -7.03 2.44 5.71
C PHE A 93 -8.14 1.87 4.84
N HIS A 94 -8.03 0.63 4.37
CA HIS A 94 -9.06 0.04 3.52
C HIS A 94 -10.34 -0.35 4.28
N LEU A 95 -10.28 -0.46 5.60
CA LEU A 95 -11.46 -0.66 6.44
C LEU A 95 -12.34 0.58 6.53
N THR A 96 -11.89 1.76 6.06
CA THR A 96 -12.74 2.96 6.02
C THR A 96 -13.99 2.76 5.16
N VAL A 97 -13.97 1.84 4.19
CA VAL A 97 -15.15 1.45 3.38
C VAL A 97 -16.34 0.99 4.23
N VAL A 98 -16.09 0.56 5.48
CA VAL A 98 -17.16 0.22 6.42
C VAL A 98 -18.02 1.44 6.73
N VAL A 99 -17.45 2.65 6.70
CA VAL A 99 -18.22 3.89 6.88
C VAL A 99 -19.20 4.05 5.73
N ASP A 100 -18.75 3.86 4.49
CA ASP A 100 -19.57 3.98 3.28
C ASP A 100 -20.71 2.95 3.32
N VAL A 101 -20.42 1.72 3.72
CA VAL A 101 -21.44 0.67 3.96
C VAL A 101 -22.45 1.09 5.03
N LEU A 102 -21.99 1.64 6.15
CA LEU A 102 -22.86 2.04 7.25
C LEU A 102 -23.72 3.26 6.90
N LEU A 103 -23.21 4.19 6.10
CA LEU A 103 -23.94 5.36 5.64
C LEU A 103 -24.95 4.99 4.55
N ALA A 104 -24.56 4.19 3.56
CA ALA A 104 -25.44 3.73 2.49
C ALA A 104 -26.65 2.90 2.97
N LEU A 105 -26.52 2.19 4.10
CA LEU A 105 -27.62 1.43 4.70
C LEU A 105 -28.64 2.31 5.45
N GLY A 106 -28.33 3.58 5.74
CA GLY A 106 -29.19 4.54 6.44
C GLY A 106 -29.33 4.45 7.98
N PRO A 107 -28.67 3.57 8.77
CA PRO A 107 -28.89 3.56 10.22
C PRO A 107 -28.30 4.77 10.98
N PHE A 108 -27.48 5.61 10.33
CA PHE A 108 -26.71 6.69 10.99
C PHE A 108 -26.89 8.08 10.39
N GLU A 109 -28.01 8.36 9.72
CA GLU A 109 -28.29 9.67 9.08
C GLU A 109 -28.04 10.87 10.01
N SER A 110 -28.36 10.76 11.30
CA SER A 110 -28.21 11.86 12.27
C SER A 110 -26.77 12.24 12.61
N ILE A 111 -25.79 11.39 12.27
CA ILE A 111 -24.36 11.60 12.56
C ILE A 111 -23.49 11.46 11.30
N GLN A 112 -24.10 11.56 10.11
CA GLN A 112 -23.44 11.34 8.82
C GLN A 112 -22.17 12.20 8.65
N ASP A 113 -22.29 13.52 8.84
CA ASP A 113 -21.18 14.45 8.65
C ASP A 113 -20.00 14.15 9.60
N GLU A 114 -20.30 13.75 10.83
CA GLU A 114 -19.29 13.38 11.83
C GLU A 114 -18.59 12.07 11.44
N MET A 115 -19.33 11.09 10.93
CA MET A 115 -18.77 9.82 10.45
C MET A 115 -17.86 10.04 9.23
N MET A 116 -18.32 10.81 8.23
CA MET A 116 -17.53 11.16 7.05
C MET A 116 -16.24 11.91 7.45
N GLY A 117 -16.38 12.96 8.27
CA GLY A 117 -15.23 13.74 8.75
C GLY A 117 -14.22 12.90 9.54
N THR A 118 -14.71 11.97 10.37
CA THR A 118 -13.87 11.03 11.11
C THR A 118 -13.16 10.05 10.17
N ALA A 119 -13.85 9.51 9.17
CA ALA A 119 -13.27 8.59 8.18
C ALA A 119 -12.13 9.24 7.40
N ILE A 120 -12.35 10.46 6.89
CA ILE A 120 -11.34 11.24 6.16
C ILE A 120 -10.14 11.52 7.05
N THR A 121 -10.37 12.00 8.28
CA THR A 121 -9.31 12.34 9.23
C THR A 121 -8.48 11.11 9.60
N LEU A 122 -9.15 9.99 9.90
CA LEU A 122 -8.50 8.72 10.20
C LEU A 122 -7.69 8.22 9.02
N GLY A 123 -8.23 8.29 7.79
CA GLY A 123 -7.54 7.92 6.57
C GLY A 123 -6.24 8.70 6.38
N LEU A 124 -6.28 10.02 6.54
CA LEU A 124 -5.10 10.89 6.45
C LEU A 124 -4.05 10.54 7.52
N VAL A 125 -4.47 10.33 8.77
CA VAL A 125 -3.57 9.95 9.87
C VAL A 125 -2.92 8.60 9.59
N VAL A 126 -3.68 7.61 9.13
CA VAL A 126 -3.17 6.27 8.80
C VAL A 126 -2.18 6.33 7.63
N LEU A 127 -2.47 7.09 6.58
CA LEU A 127 -1.55 7.31 5.46
C LEU A 127 -0.25 7.98 5.90
N TYR A 128 -0.33 8.95 6.81
CA TYR A 128 0.84 9.62 7.37
C TYR A 128 1.71 8.66 8.20
N LEU A 129 1.08 7.89 9.10
CA LEU A 129 1.77 6.86 9.89
C LEU A 129 2.39 5.79 8.99
N TYR A 130 1.68 5.38 7.94
CA TYR A 130 2.19 4.45 6.95
C TYR A 130 3.47 4.98 6.30
N ALA A 131 3.49 6.26 5.91
CA ALA A 131 4.67 6.88 5.30
C ALA A 131 5.88 6.91 6.25
N ILE A 132 5.67 7.14 7.55
CA ILE A 132 6.73 7.06 8.56
C ILE A 132 7.30 5.64 8.64
N VAL A 133 6.45 4.62 8.67
CA VAL A 133 6.89 3.23 8.77
C VAL A 133 7.60 2.80 7.48
N ALA A 134 7.10 3.21 6.31
CA ALA A 134 7.76 3.01 5.02
C ALA A 134 9.14 3.68 4.97
N LEU A 135 9.28 4.88 5.53
CA LEU A 135 10.55 5.59 5.65
C LEU A 135 11.53 4.79 6.51
N PHE A 136 11.10 4.29 7.67
CA PHE A 136 11.95 3.45 8.52
C PHE A 136 12.33 2.14 7.85
N LEU A 137 11.43 1.51 7.08
CA LEU A 137 11.75 0.31 6.31
C LEU A 137 12.80 0.61 5.25
N ALA A 138 12.65 1.70 4.50
CA ALA A 138 13.63 2.13 3.50
C ALA A 138 15.00 2.39 4.12
N ILE A 139 15.07 3.15 5.23
CA ILE A 139 16.32 3.42 5.96
C ILE A 139 16.95 2.12 6.46
N ALA A 140 16.16 1.20 7.05
CA ALA A 140 16.66 -0.07 7.56
C ALA A 140 17.21 -0.96 6.44
N LEU A 141 16.62 -0.93 5.24
CA LEU A 141 17.14 -1.64 4.06
C LEU A 141 18.44 -1.00 3.58
N LEU A 142 18.47 0.33 3.44
CA LEU A 142 19.64 1.08 2.98
C LEU A 142 20.82 1.01 3.96
N ALA A 143 20.58 0.82 5.26
CA ALA A 143 21.64 0.56 6.24
C ALA A 143 22.44 -0.72 5.92
N ARG A 144 21.85 -1.65 5.16
CA ARG A 144 22.46 -2.89 4.68
C ARG A 144 22.70 -2.88 3.17
N PHE A 145 22.85 -1.69 2.57
CA PHE A 145 22.89 -1.51 1.12
C PHE A 145 23.84 -2.47 0.41
N THR A 146 25.06 -2.67 0.92
CA THR A 146 26.07 -3.53 0.27
C THR A 146 25.64 -5.00 0.16
N MET A 147 24.80 -5.49 1.07
CA MET A 147 24.28 -6.86 1.10
C MET A 147 23.02 -7.06 0.27
N LEU A 148 22.37 -5.98 -0.21
CA LEU A 148 21.12 -6.10 -0.95
C LEU A 148 21.35 -6.47 -2.43
N PRO A 149 20.51 -7.37 -2.99
CA PRO A 149 20.38 -7.53 -4.44
C PRO A 149 20.06 -6.21 -5.13
N VAL A 150 20.43 -6.08 -6.40
CA VAL A 150 20.26 -4.83 -7.16
C VAL A 150 18.81 -4.36 -7.18
N LEU A 151 17.85 -5.27 -7.39
CA LEU A 151 16.43 -4.92 -7.40
C LEU A 151 15.95 -4.43 -6.03
N MET A 152 16.42 -5.04 -4.94
CA MET A 152 16.09 -4.58 -3.58
C MET A 152 16.72 -3.24 -3.23
N LYS A 153 17.89 -2.90 -3.80
CA LYS A 153 18.46 -1.54 -3.69
C LYS A 153 17.56 -0.51 -4.36
N LEU A 154 17.12 -0.79 -5.59
CA LEU A 154 16.20 0.09 -6.32
C LEU A 154 14.87 0.24 -5.58
N PHE A 155 14.32 -0.86 -5.06
CA PHE A 155 13.13 -0.83 -4.22
C PHE A 155 13.32 0.05 -2.98
N ALA A 156 14.42 -0.14 -2.24
CA ALA A 156 14.68 0.63 -1.01
C ALA A 156 14.84 2.13 -1.28
N VAL A 157 15.55 2.51 -2.34
CA VAL A 157 15.69 3.93 -2.75
C VAL A 157 14.36 4.51 -3.19
N GLY A 158 13.61 3.80 -4.03
CA GLY A 158 12.33 4.30 -4.49
C GLY A 158 11.26 4.34 -3.38
N LEU A 159 11.29 3.41 -2.42
CA LEU A 159 10.47 3.46 -1.21
C LEU A 159 10.84 4.67 -0.34
N LEU A 160 12.13 4.99 -0.21
CA LEU A 160 12.58 6.20 0.48
C LEU A 160 11.97 7.46 -0.16
N VAL A 161 12.08 7.59 -1.48
CA VAL A 161 11.52 8.73 -2.24
C VAL A 161 9.99 8.78 -2.07
N SER A 162 9.32 7.65 -2.21
CA SER A 162 7.88 7.54 -2.07
C SER A 162 7.40 7.97 -0.68
N ALA A 163 8.08 7.52 0.37
CA ALA A 163 7.77 7.88 1.74
C ALA A 163 7.97 9.38 2.00
N VAL A 164 9.09 9.95 1.54
CA VAL A 164 9.35 11.40 1.66
C VAL A 164 8.27 12.20 0.93
N PHE A 165 7.92 11.81 -0.29
CA PHE A 165 6.87 12.50 -1.05
C PHE A 165 5.51 12.42 -0.36
N GLN A 166 5.15 11.25 0.18
CA GLN A 166 3.92 11.05 0.93
C GLN A 166 3.84 11.97 2.16
N LEU A 167 4.95 12.12 2.90
CA LEU A 167 5.01 12.98 4.08
C LEU A 167 4.83 14.48 3.77
N THR A 168 5.14 14.92 2.55
CA THR A 168 4.97 16.34 2.17
C THR A 168 3.51 16.70 1.84
N VAL A 169 2.61 15.73 1.72
CA VAL A 169 1.20 15.85 1.27
C VAL A 169 1.08 16.39 -0.17
N VAL A 170 1.75 17.49 -0.51
CA VAL A 170 1.76 18.12 -1.84
C VAL A 170 2.34 17.21 -2.90
N LEU A 171 3.42 16.47 -2.60
CA LEU A 171 4.02 15.53 -3.55
C LEU A 171 3.44 14.12 -3.44
N ALA A 172 2.52 13.86 -2.51
CA ALA A 172 1.91 12.54 -2.33
C ALA A 172 1.25 12.00 -3.62
N PRO A 173 0.57 12.82 -4.47
CA PRO A 173 0.00 12.32 -5.72
C PRO A 173 1.03 11.72 -6.69
N VAL A 174 2.31 12.06 -6.59
CA VAL A 174 3.38 11.45 -7.41
C VAL A 174 3.53 9.96 -7.12
N ASN A 175 3.12 9.49 -5.94
CA ASN A 175 3.13 8.07 -5.57
C ASN A 175 2.20 7.21 -6.43
N VAL A 176 1.21 7.81 -7.11
CA VAL A 176 0.40 7.13 -8.13
C VAL A 176 1.27 6.51 -9.23
N VAL A 177 2.45 7.07 -9.51
CA VAL A 177 3.40 6.54 -10.49
C VAL A 177 4.53 5.75 -9.82
N ILE A 178 5.05 6.23 -8.68
CA ILE A 178 6.20 5.59 -8.02
C ILE A 178 5.80 4.22 -7.47
N PHE A 179 4.66 4.11 -6.79
CA PHE A 179 4.24 2.88 -6.13
C PHE A 179 4.08 1.71 -7.12
N PRO A 180 3.40 1.87 -8.28
CA PRO A 180 3.39 0.84 -9.32
C PRO A 180 4.78 0.40 -9.81
N ALA A 181 5.71 1.35 -9.97
CA ALA A 181 7.08 1.01 -10.36
C ALA A 181 7.77 0.16 -9.28
N LEU A 182 7.57 0.45 -8.00
CA LEU A 182 8.08 -0.36 -6.89
C LEU A 182 7.47 -1.76 -6.88
N LEU A 183 6.17 -1.87 -7.14
CA LEU A 183 5.48 -3.15 -7.24
C LEU A 183 6.01 -4.00 -8.39
N ILE A 184 6.32 -3.40 -9.54
CA ILE A 184 6.97 -4.09 -10.66
C ILE A 184 8.35 -4.62 -10.25
N ILE A 185 9.14 -3.82 -9.53
CA ILE A 185 10.45 -4.26 -9.03
C ILE A 185 10.28 -5.47 -8.09
N LEU A 186 9.35 -5.41 -7.14
CA LEU A 186 9.05 -6.54 -6.24
C LEU A 186 8.54 -7.75 -6.99
N ALA A 187 7.68 -7.57 -8.00
CA ALA A 187 7.17 -8.64 -8.81
C ALA A 187 8.31 -9.38 -9.53
N ILE A 188 9.24 -8.64 -10.14
CA ILE A 188 10.41 -9.22 -10.80
C ILE A 188 11.24 -10.00 -9.77
N GLU A 189 11.50 -9.43 -8.59
CA GLU A 189 12.27 -10.11 -7.55
C GLU A 189 11.60 -11.40 -7.07
N PHE A 190 10.28 -11.38 -6.83
CA PHE A 190 9.52 -12.54 -6.39
C PHE A 190 9.40 -13.64 -7.45
N LEU A 191 9.24 -13.26 -8.73
CA LEU A 191 9.09 -14.21 -9.83
C LEU A 191 10.42 -14.83 -10.27
N ARG A 192 11.55 -14.14 -10.06
CA ARG A 192 12.89 -14.70 -10.35
C ARG A 192 13.19 -15.94 -9.50
N GLY A 193 12.64 -16.04 -8.28
CA GLY A 193 12.90 -17.16 -7.37
C GLY A 193 14.39 -17.26 -6.96
N GLU A 194 14.74 -18.27 -6.15
CA GLU A 194 16.09 -18.56 -5.65
C GLU A 194 17.10 -18.93 -6.76
N GLN A 195 17.37 -18.04 -7.72
CA GLN A 195 18.44 -18.21 -8.72
C GLN A 195 19.78 -17.61 -8.29
N VAL A 196 19.99 -17.35 -7.01
CA VAL A 196 21.30 -16.94 -6.49
C VAL A 196 21.70 -17.84 -5.32
N VAL A 197 21.88 -19.13 -5.62
CA VAL A 197 22.94 -19.89 -4.97
C VAL A 197 24.17 -19.68 -5.86
N GLU A 198 24.84 -18.53 -5.71
CA GLU A 198 26.26 -18.49 -6.09
C GLU A 198 26.99 -19.34 -5.05
N VAL A 199 27.22 -20.60 -5.39
CA VAL A 199 28.27 -21.39 -4.76
C VAL A 199 29.59 -20.74 -5.17
N VAL A 200 30.23 -20.03 -4.25
CA VAL A 200 31.67 -19.78 -4.28
C VAL A 200 32.27 -20.39 -3.03
#